data_AF-A0A2D8I128-F1
#
_entry.id   AF-A0A2D8I128-F1
#
_cell.length_a   1.000
_cell.length_b   1.000
_cell.length_c   1.000
_cell.angle_alpha   90.00
_cell.angle_beta   90.00
_cell.angle_gamma   90.00
#
_symmetry.space_group_name_H-M   'P 1'
#
loop_
_entity.id
_entity.type
_entity.pdbx_description
1 polymer ?
#
loop_
_entity_poly.entity_id
_entity_poly.type
_entity_poly.pdbx_seq_one_letter_code
_entity_poly.pdbx_strand_id
1 'polypeptide(L)' 'MFHPGGFGEFKNEDSGKEERKDPSVFKPVLFLIGILLIWVLFFVGGLSLGFGWFAWPAGTIFLALGFLLFAFVRKVKKK' A
#
# COMPACT_ATOMS: atom_id res chain seq x y z
N MET A 1 -47.54 10.24 -5.92
CA MET A 1 -46.66 10.46 -7.09
C MET A 1 -45.87 9.17 -7.30
N PHE A 2 -46.22 8.41 -8.34
CA PHE A 2 -45.58 7.13 -8.70
C PHE A 2 -44.23 7.43 -9.37
N HIS A 3 -43.13 6.91 -8.83
CA HIS A 3 -41.85 6.79 -9.54
C HIS A 3 -41.85 5.41 -10.21
N PRO A 4 -41.97 5.30 -11.54
CA PRO A 4 -41.86 4.01 -12.20
C PRO A 4 -40.42 3.53 -12.05
N GLY A 5 -40.24 2.44 -11.31
CA GLY A 5 -39.00 1.69 -11.29
C GLY A 5 -38.64 1.28 -12.71
N GLY A 6 -37.56 1.86 -13.23
CA GLY A 6 -36.94 1.42 -14.47
C GLY A 6 -36.33 0.05 -14.24
N PHE A 7 -37.11 -1.01 -14.48
CA PHE A 7 -36.58 -2.33 -14.75
C PHE A 7 -35.63 -2.22 -15.95
N GLY A 8 -34.41 -2.69 -15.76
CA GLY A 8 -33.30 -2.52 -16.69
C GLY A 8 -33.68 -2.72 -18.15
N GLU A 9 -33.55 -1.66 -18.93
CA GLU A 9 -33.34 -1.79 -20.37
C GLU A 9 -31.98 -2.46 -20.56
N PHE A 10 -31.99 -3.79 -20.73
CA PHE A 10 -30.88 -4.50 -21.32
C PHE A 10 -30.84 -4.15 -22.80
N LYS A 11 -30.31 -2.96 -23.09
CA LYS A 11 -29.91 -2.61 -24.43
C LYS A 11 -28.66 -3.43 -24.74
N ASN A 12 -28.83 -4.43 -25.61
CA ASN A 12 -27.74 -5.16 -26.24
C ASN A 12 -26.95 -4.17 -27.10
N GLU A 13 -26.08 -3.39 -26.47
CA GLU A 13 -25.06 -2.60 -27.14
C GLU A 13 -23.75 -3.36 -26.97
N ASP A 14 -23.25 -3.88 -28.10
CA ASP A 14 -21.88 -4.35 -28.35
C ASP A 14 -20.87 -3.24 -28.01
N SER A 15 -20.75 -2.91 -26.73
CA SER A 15 -19.71 -2.05 -26.20
C SER A 15 -18.72 -2.95 -25.49
N GLY A 16 -17.52 -3.04 -26.07
CA GLY A 16 -16.44 -3.88 -25.57
C GLY A 16 -16.34 -3.75 -24.06
N LYS A 17 -16.51 -4.87 -23.35
CA LYS A 17 -16.31 -4.96 -21.91
C LYS A 17 -15.00 -4.26 -21.60
N GLU A 18 -15.06 -3.07 -21.01
CA GLU A 18 -13.89 -2.52 -20.34
C GLU A 18 -13.48 -3.59 -19.31
N GLU A 19 -12.40 -4.30 -19.59
CA GLU A 19 -11.75 -5.15 -18.60
C GLU A 19 -11.49 -4.25 -17.40
N ARG A 20 -12.26 -4.47 -16.34
CA ARG A 20 -12.08 -3.79 -15.07
C ARG A 20 -10.71 -4.21 -14.55
N LYS A 21 -9.69 -3.44 -14.92
CA LYS A 21 -8.30 -3.67 -14.50
C LYS A 21 -8.24 -3.31 -13.03
N ASP A 22 -8.49 -4.30 -12.17
CA ASP A 22 -8.31 -4.13 -10.74
C ASP A 22 -6.90 -3.59 -10.48
N PRO A 23 -6.75 -2.53 -9.68
CA PRO A 23 -5.45 -1.95 -9.41
C PRO A 23 -4.57 -3.02 -8.77
N SER A 24 -3.50 -3.40 -9.45
CA SER A 24 -2.58 -4.43 -8.98
C SER A 24 -2.02 -4.08 -7.59
N VAL A 25 -2.49 -4.81 -6.59
CA VAL A 25 -2.04 -4.74 -5.18
C VAL A 25 -0.63 -5.32 -4.99
N PHE A 26 -0.04 -5.90 -6.03
CA PHE A 26 1.30 -6.49 -5.94
C PHE A 26 2.37 -5.47 -5.53
N LYS A 27 2.33 -4.26 -6.13
CA LYS A 27 3.28 -3.19 -5.84
C LYS A 27 3.27 -2.74 -4.36
N PRO A 28 2.11 -2.40 -3.76
CA PRO A 28 2.07 -2.03 -2.34
C PRO A 28 2.42 -3.20 -1.42
N VAL A 29 2.06 -4.44 -1.75
CA VAL A 29 2.42 -5.62 -0.95
C VAL A 29 3.94 -5.83 -0.93
N LEU A 30 4.59 -5.78 -2.10
CA LEU A 30 6.05 -5.92 -2.20
C LEU A 30 6.77 -4.81 -1.40
N PHE A 31 6.25 -3.59 -1.45
CA PHE A 31 6.78 -2.46 -0.68
C PHE A 31 6.66 -2.70 0.83
N LEU A 32 5.51 -3.21 1.29
CA LEU A 32 5.28 -3.54 2.69
C LEU A 32 6.26 -4.60 3.20
N ILE A 33 6.47 -5.66 2.40
CA ILE A 33 7.43 -6.72 2.69
C ILE A 33 8.85 -6.15 2.79
N GLY A 34 9.25 -5.29 1.86
CA GLY A 34 10.58 -4.67 1.86
C GLY A 34 10.84 -3.83 3.12
N ILE A 35 9.87 -2.99 3.50
CA ILE A 35 9.96 -2.21 4.74
C ILE A 35 10.05 -3.13 5.97
N LEU A 36 9.26 -4.20 5.99
CA LEU A 36 9.25 -5.13 7.12
C LEU A 36 10.61 -5.84 7.26
N LEU A 37 11.21 -6.29 6.16
CA LEU A 37 12.54 -6.91 6.17
C LEU A 37 13.62 -5.93 6.66
N ILE A 38 13.57 -4.68 6.21
CA ILE A 38 14.49 -3.63 6.68
C ILE A 38 14.31 -3.43 8.18
N TRP A 39 13.08 -3.36 8.68
CA TRP A 39 12.81 -3.22 10.10
C TRP A 39 13.38 -4.40 10.91
N VAL A 40 13.17 -5.63 10.45
CA VAL A 40 13.72 -6.84 11.09
C VAL A 40 15.25 -6.80 11.11
N LEU A 41 15.90 -6.39 10.02
CA LEU A 41 17.35 -6.23 9.95
C LEU A 41 17.88 -5.22 10.98
N PHE A 42 17.23 -4.06 11.09
CA PHE A 42 17.60 -3.06 12.10
C PHE A 42 17.33 -3.53 13.53
N PHE A 43 16.23 -4.26 13.74
CA PHE A 43 15.90 -4.84 15.03
C PHE A 43 16.93 -5.87 15.47
N VAL A 44 17.25 -6.84 14.59
CA VAL A 44 18.27 -7.87 14.86
C VAL A 44 19.66 -7.24 14.99
N GLY A 45 20.01 -6.27 14.15
CA GLY A 45 21.26 -5.52 14.28
C GLY A 45 21.36 -4.76 15.60
N GLY A 46 20.27 -4.12 16.03
CA GLY A 46 20.19 -3.44 17.33
C GLY A 46 20.30 -4.40 18.52
N LEU A 47 19.74 -5.60 18.42
CA LEU A 47 19.92 -6.66 19.41
C LEU A 47 21.39 -7.12 19.47
N SER A 48 22.02 -7.34 18.31
CA SER A 48 23.44 -7.74 18.21
C SER A 48 24.41 -6.68 18.74
N LEU A 49 24.05 -5.40 18.64
CA LEU A 49 24.82 -4.28 19.21
C LEU A 49 24.63 -4.10 20.72
N GLY A 50 23.79 -4.92 21.37
CA GLY A 50 23.57 -4.88 22.81
C GLY A 50 22.57 -3.82 23.29
N PHE A 51 21.84 -3.16 22.38
CA PHE A 51 20.80 -2.18 22.75
C PHE A 51 19.57 -2.84 23.42
N GLY A 52 19.45 -4.17 23.34
CA GLY A 52 18.41 -4.93 24.04
C GLY A 52 17.00 -4.42 23.71
N TRP A 53 16.22 -4.09 24.75
CA TRP A 53 14.85 -3.57 24.62
C TRP A 53 14.74 -2.25 23.85
N PHE A 54 15.84 -1.47 23.76
CA PHE A 54 15.91 -0.23 22.98
C PHE A 54 16.20 -0.45 21.48
N ALA A 55 16.29 -1.69 21.00
CA ALA A 55 16.34 -1.95 19.56
C ALA A 55 14.98 -1.71 18.87
N TRP A 56 13.88 -1.92 19.61
CA TRP A 56 12.50 -1.76 19.13
C TRP A 56 12.13 -0.32 18.72
N PRO A 57 12.37 0.74 19.53
CA PRO A 57 11.99 2.11 19.18
C PRO A 57 12.88 2.65 18.06
N ALA A 58 14.16 2.29 18.05
CA ALA A 58 15.08 2.64 16.99
C ALA A 58 14.59 2.08 15.64
N GLY A 59 14.17 0.81 15.60
CA GLY A 59 13.54 0.23 14.42
C GLY A 59 12.28 0.99 13.99
N THR A 60 11.41 1.39 14.92
CA THR A 60 10.17 2.12 14.57
C THR A 60 10.42 3.49 13.94
N ILE A 61 11.51 4.17 14.29
CA ILE A 61 11.92 5.44 13.66
C ILE A 61 12.24 5.21 12.17
N PHE A 62 12.94 4.12 11.85
CA PHE A 62 13.22 3.75 10.45
C PHE A 62 11.95 3.40 9.67
N LEU A 63 10.96 2.76 10.31
CA LEU A 63 9.64 2.52 9.73
C LEU A 63 8.95 3.84 9.35
N ALA A 64 8.90 4.79 10.28
CA ALA A 64 8.30 6.11 10.07
C ALA A 64 9.01 6.85 8.92
N LEU A 65 10.35 6.80 8.88
CA LEU A 65 11.14 7.40 7.81
C LEU A 65 10.84 6.78 6.43
N GLY A 66 10.75 5.45 6.36
CA GLY A 66 10.40 4.73 5.13
C GLY A 66 9.01 5.08 4.61
N PHE A 67 8.05 5.25 5.53
CA PHE A 67 6.70 5.68 5.19
C PHE A 67 6.65 7.13 4.67
N LEU A 68 7.43 8.02 5.29
CA LEU A 68 7.60 9.41 4.86
C LEU A 68 8.19 9.51 3.45
N LEU A 69 9.26 8.76 3.19
CA LEU A 69 9.89 8.68 1.86
C LEU A 69 8.92 8.14 0.82
N PHE A 70 8.15 7.10 1.14
CA PHE A 70 7.13 6.56 0.23
C PHE A 70 6.03 7.57 -0.08
N ALA A 71 5.52 8.26 0.95
CA ALA A 71 4.53 9.31 0.78
C ALA A 71 5.07 10.45 -0.08
N PHE A 72 6.33 10.82 0.10
CA PHE A 72 7.01 11.85 -0.69
C PHE A 72 7.16 11.42 -2.15
N VAL A 73 7.66 10.21 -2.42
CA VAL A 73 7.80 9.66 -3.79
C VAL A 73 6.44 9.57 -4.48
N ARG A 74 5.39 9.13 -3.77
CA ARG A 74 4.01 9.14 -4.30
C ARG A 74 3.51 10.53 -4.61
N LYS A 75 3.82 11.53 -3.77
CA LYS A 75 3.45 12.92 -3.98
C LYS A 75 4.14 13.50 -5.21
N VAL A 76 5.43 13.18 -5.41
CA VAL A 76 6.20 13.61 -6.59
C VAL A 76 5.65 12.96 -7.87
N LYS A 77 5.32 11.67 -7.87
CA LYS A 77 4.76 10.98 -9.06
C LYS A 77 3.34 11.40 -9.45
N LYS A 78 2.61 12.05 -8.54
CA LYS A 78 1.26 12.58 -8.82
C LYS A 78 1.26 13.99 -9.43
N LYS A 79 2.43 14.63 -9.50
CA LYS A 79 2.63 15.96 -10.09
C LYS A 79 3.24 15.81 -11.49
#